data_AF-A0AAW6D843-F1
#
_entry.id   AF-A0AAW6D843-F1
#
_cell.length_a   1.000
_cell.length_b   1.000
_cell.length_c   1.000
_cell.angle_alpha   90.00
_cell.angle_beta   90.00
_cell.angle_gamma   90.00
#
_symmetry.space_group_name_H-M   'P 1'
#
loop_
_entity.id
_entity.type
_entity.pdbx_description
1 polymer ?
#
loop_
_entity_poly.entity_id
_entity_poly.type
_entity_poly.pdbx_seq_one_letter_code
_entity_poly.pdbx_strand_id
1 'polypeptide(L)'
;MTTYFPSIDINELDFNEDWLVESLDEDSQIVTFVGQGKNQELAIEMPYTVLVDSSDSLSVGELVHLPKELFIVSQEGDAKIDDVF
;
A
#
# COMPACT_ATOMS: atom_id res chain seq x y z
N MET A 1 8.23 4.88 13.71
CA MET A 1 7.20 4.59 12.70
C MET A 1 7.84 4.81 11.35
N THR A 2 7.92 3.75 10.55
CA THR A 2 8.45 3.78 9.19
C THR A 2 7.28 3.70 8.23
N THR A 3 7.30 4.52 7.19
CA THR A 3 6.31 4.45 6.11
C THR A 3 6.70 3.33 5.15
N TYR A 4 5.73 2.86 4.35
CA TYR A 4 5.98 1.95 3.22
C TYR A 4 7.01 2.53 2.24
N PHE A 5 7.13 3.85 2.23
CA PHE A 5 8.09 4.61 1.45
C PHE A 5 9.26 5.07 2.32
N PRO A 6 10.37 4.31 2.40
CA PRO A 6 11.51 4.68 3.25
C PRO A 6 12.16 6.02 2.86
N SER A 7 11.84 6.54 1.68
CA SER A 7 12.37 7.81 1.15
C SER A 7 11.38 8.98 1.22
N ILE A 8 10.16 8.78 1.71
CA ILE A 8 9.11 9.81 1.77
C ILE A 8 8.69 10.01 3.23
N ASP A 9 8.65 11.26 3.67
CA ASP A 9 8.18 11.59 5.01
C ASP A 9 6.66 11.44 5.12
N ILE A 10 6.16 11.03 6.29
CA ILE A 10 4.73 10.86 6.55
C ILE A 10 3.93 12.16 6.36
N ASN A 11 4.58 13.33 6.51
CA ASN A 11 3.95 14.63 6.28
C ASN A 11 3.80 15.00 4.80
N GLU A 12 4.54 14.32 3.91
CA GLU A 12 4.44 14.51 2.46
C GLU A 12 3.30 13.67 1.85
N LEU A 13 2.99 12.54 2.48
CA LEU A 13 1.88 11.66 2.12
C LEU A 13 0.52 12.28 2.45
N ASP A 14 -0.39 12.26 1.48
CA ASP A 14 -1.80 12.58 1.71
C ASP A 14 -2.64 11.30 1.75
N PHE A 15 -3.03 10.87 2.94
CA PHE A 15 -3.83 9.65 3.11
C PHE A 15 -5.28 9.79 2.66
N ASN A 16 -5.71 11.01 2.32
CA ASN A 16 -7.09 11.29 1.93
C ASN A 16 -7.25 11.39 0.40
N GLU A 17 -6.15 11.33 -0.35
CA GLU A 17 -6.16 11.30 -1.81
C GLU A 17 -6.53 9.92 -2.34
N ASP A 18 -7.19 9.92 -3.50
CA ASP A 18 -7.49 8.72 -4.24
C ASP A 18 -6.24 8.15 -4.92
N TRP A 19 -6.26 6.84 -5.13
CA TRP A 19 -5.20 6.06 -5.75
C TRP A 19 -5.75 5.36 -6.99
N LEU A 20 -5.08 5.56 -8.12
CA LEU A 20 -5.45 4.93 -9.39
C LEU A 20 -4.83 3.54 -9.48
N VAL A 21 -5.64 2.53 -9.78
CA VAL A 21 -5.15 1.21 -10.16
C VAL A 21 -4.50 1.32 -11.53
N GLU A 22 -3.18 1.37 -11.58
CA GLU A 22 -2.43 1.48 -12.84
C GLU A 22 -2.30 0.14 -13.54
N SER A 23 -2.01 -0.91 -12.77
CA SER A 23 -1.86 -2.25 -13.32
C SER A 23 -2.23 -3.32 -12.31
N LEU A 24 -2.64 -4.46 -12.84
CA LEU A 24 -3.17 -5.60 -12.10
C LEU A 24 -2.51 -6.84 -12.70
N ASP A 25 -1.46 -7.33 -12.05
CA ASP A 25 -0.72 -8.53 -12.45
C ASP A 25 -1.40 -9.76 -11.84
N GLU A 26 -2.17 -10.49 -12.64
CA GLU A 26 -2.89 -11.68 -12.19
C GLU A 26 -1.94 -12.88 -11.94
N ASP A 27 -0.81 -12.94 -12.64
CA ASP A 27 0.17 -14.02 -12.55
C ASP A 27 0.94 -13.96 -11.22
N SER A 28 1.43 -12.76 -10.87
CA SER A 28 2.14 -12.48 -9.61
C SER A 28 1.19 -12.18 -8.46
N GLN A 29 -0.10 -12.00 -8.76
CA GLN A 29 -1.11 -11.54 -7.82
C GLN A 29 -0.79 -10.18 -7.18
N ILE A 30 -0.19 -9.26 -7.96
CA ILE A 30 0.29 -7.94 -7.50
C ILE A 30 -0.49 -6.83 -8.21
N VAL A 31 -0.92 -5.83 -7.44
CA VAL A 31 -1.54 -4.61 -7.97
C VAL A 31 -0.66 -3.40 -7.71
N THR A 32 -0.62 -2.52 -8.71
CA THR A 32 0.08 -1.24 -8.65
C THR A 32 -0.93 -0.11 -8.54
N PHE A 33 -0.83 0.65 -7.45
CA PHE A 33 -1.61 1.85 -7.22
C PHE A 33 -0.73 3.08 -7.38
N VAL A 34 -1.17 4.05 -8.16
CA VAL A 34 -0.48 5.32 -8.36
C VAL A 34 -1.29 6.42 -7.70
N GLY A 35 -0.66 7.15 -6.78
CA GLY A 35 -1.31 8.23 -6.08
C GLY A 35 -1.78 9.32 -7.04
N GLN A 36 -2.79 10.09 -6.65
CA GLN A 36 -3.21 11.27 -7.39
C GLN A 36 -2.78 12.54 -6.66
N GLY A 37 -2.86 13.68 -7.36
CA GLY A 37 -2.56 15.02 -6.85
C GLY A 37 -1.25 15.12 -6.08
N LYS A 38 -1.29 15.19 -4.74
CA LYS A 38 -0.08 15.30 -3.90
C LYS A 38 0.76 14.02 -3.87
N ASN A 39 0.12 12.87 -4.09
CA ASN A 39 0.76 11.56 -4.16
C ASN A 39 1.09 11.13 -5.60
N GLN A 40 0.97 12.02 -6.60
CA GLN A 40 1.16 11.65 -8.03
C GLN A 40 2.52 11.05 -8.39
N GLU A 41 3.54 11.31 -7.57
CA GLU A 41 4.90 10.76 -7.74
C GLU A 41 5.10 9.45 -6.95
N LEU A 42 4.06 8.93 -6.30
CA LEU A 42 4.09 7.73 -5.48
C LEU A 42 3.36 6.57 -6.17
N ALA A 43 4.00 5.41 -6.15
CA ALA A 43 3.41 4.14 -6.59
C ALA A 43 3.55 3.09 -5.48
N ILE A 44 2.47 2.36 -5.22
CA ILE A 44 2.45 1.24 -4.28
C ILE A 44 2.20 -0.03 -5.05
N GLU A 45 3.12 -0.97 -4.93
CA GLU A 45 2.95 -2.33 -5.39
C GLU A 45 2.67 -3.22 -4.19
N MET A 46 1.52 -3.89 -4.17
CA MET A 46 1.17 -4.82 -3.10
C MET A 46 0.38 -6.02 -3.63
N PRO A 47 0.48 -7.19 -2.97
CA PRO A 47 -0.25 -8.38 -3.40
C PRO A 47 -1.75 -8.26 -3.07
N TYR A 48 -2.63 -8.84 -3.90
CA TYR A 48 -4.09 -8.87 -3.67
C TYR A 48 -4.46 -9.44 -2.30
N THR A 49 -3.64 -10.34 -1.77
CA THR A 49 -3.84 -10.99 -0.48
C THR A 49 -3.74 -10.04 0.70
N VAL A 50 -3.18 -8.83 0.55
CA VAL A 50 -3.14 -7.81 1.61
C VAL A 50 -4.44 -6.99 1.63
N LEU A 51 -5.17 -6.98 0.52
CA LEU A 51 -6.44 -6.27 0.35
C LEU A 51 -7.63 -7.11 0.86
N VAL A 52 -7.44 -7.90 1.92
CA VAL A 52 -8.28 -9.05 2.38
C VAL A 52 -9.79 -8.75 2.50
N ASP A 53 -10.21 -7.49 2.57
CA ASP A 53 -11.62 -7.10 2.69
C ASP A 53 -12.24 -6.53 1.39
N SER A 54 -11.44 -6.29 0.35
CA SER A 54 -11.90 -5.81 -0.95
C SER A 54 -12.38 -7.01 -1.78
N SER A 55 -13.52 -7.60 -1.41
CA SER A 55 -14.30 -8.45 -2.34
C SER A 55 -14.80 -7.69 -3.58
N ASP A 56 -14.54 -6.38 -3.66
CA ASP A 56 -14.65 -5.60 -4.89
C ASP A 56 -13.47 -5.95 -5.82
N SER A 57 -13.81 -6.47 -7.00
CA SER A 57 -12.84 -6.78 -8.04
C SER A 57 -12.21 -5.47 -8.52
N LEU A 58 -11.03 -5.14 -7.99
CA LEU A 58 -10.25 -4.00 -8.47
C LEU A 58 -10.07 -4.11 -9.98
N SER A 59 -10.25 -2.99 -10.66
CA SER A 59 -10.10 -2.91 -12.11
C SER A 59 -9.06 -1.85 -12.47
N VAL A 60 -8.24 -2.14 -13.47
CA VAL A 60 -7.29 -1.14 -13.99
C VAL A 60 -8.05 0.10 -14.46
N GLY A 61 -7.59 1.28 -14.01
CA GLY A 61 -8.24 2.57 -14.24
C GLY A 61 -9.24 2.98 -13.16
N GLU A 62 -9.45 2.16 -12.13
CA GLU A 62 -10.30 2.50 -10.99
C GLU A 62 -9.58 3.39 -9.99
N LEU A 63 -10.32 4.35 -9.42
CA LEU A 63 -9.84 5.19 -8.33
C LEU A 63 -10.35 4.62 -7.01
N VAL A 64 -9.43 4.28 -6.12
CA VAL A 64 -9.73 3.70 -4.82
C VAL A 64 -9.07 4.47 -3.70
N HIS A 65 -9.65 4.37 -2.51
CA HIS A 65 -9.11 5.00 -1.32
C HIS A 65 -8.38 3.95 -0.49
N LEU A 66 -7.06 4.13 -0.32
CA LEU A 66 -6.26 3.19 0.46
C LEU A 66 -6.22 3.60 1.94
N PRO A 67 -6.48 2.68 2.89
CA PRO A 67 -6.40 3.01 4.30
C PRO A 67 -4.95 3.32 4.70
N LYS A 68 -4.76 4.39 5.49
CA LYS A 68 -3.45 4.83 6.01
C LYS A 68 -2.63 3.73 6.69
N GLU A 69 -3.29 2.70 7.21
CA GLU A 69 -2.66 1.55 7.86
C GLU A 69 -1.78 0.75 6.89
N LEU A 70 -2.10 0.71 5.59
CA LEU A 70 -1.26 0.07 4.57
C LEU A 70 0.06 0.82 4.35
N PHE A 71 0.06 2.13 4.62
CA PHE A 71 1.22 2.99 4.43
C PHE A 71 2.11 3.07 5.68
N ILE A 72 1.56 2.75 6.84
CA ILE A 72 2.26 2.82 8.12
C ILE A 72 2.73 1.41 8.46
N VAL A 73 4.00 1.13 8.21
CA VAL A 73 4.62 -0.08 8.72
C VAL A 73 5.01 0.21 10.17
N SER A 74 4.14 -0.21 11.10
CA SER A 74 4.52 -0.28 12.51
C SER A 74 5.80 -1.12 12.60
N GLN A 75 6.86 -0.54 13.16
CA GLN A 75 8.01 -1.33 13.64
C GLN A 75 7.57 -2.14 14.87
N GLU A 76 6.53 -2.96 14.75
CA GLU A 76 6.22 -4.06 15.67
C GLU A 76 6.69 -5.37 15.01
N GLY A 77 7.92 -5.30 14.49
CA GLY A 77 8.71 -6.41 13.98
C GLY A 77 10.10 -6.47 14.62
N ASP A 78 10.34 -5.73 15.71
CA ASP A 78 11.26 -6.14 16.77
C ASP A 78 10.47 -6.96 17.81
N ALA A 79 9.57 -7.82 17.34
CA ALA A 79 9.16 -8.97 18.13
C ALA A 79 10.34 -9.93 18.08
N LYS A 80 11.23 -9.76 19.06
CA LYS A 80 12.26 -10.72 19.48
C LYS A 80 12.00 -12.11 18.91
N ILE A 81 12.88 -12.55 18.01
CA ILE A 81 13.23 -13.97 17.93
C ILE A 81 13.95 -14.32 19.24
N ASP A 82 13.17 -14.49 20.31
CA ASP A 82 13.60 -15.20 21.51
C ASP A 82 12.80 -16.49 21.56
N ASP A 83 13.54 -17.58 21.37
CA ASP A 83 13.28 -18.95 21.82
C ASP A 83 12.23 -19.82 21.09
N VAL A 84 12.73 -20.80 20.32
CA VAL A 84 12.76 -22.23 20.69
C VAL A 84 13.09 -23.06 19.44
N PHE A 85 14.29 -23.65 19.40
CA PHE A 85 14.52 -25.11 19.34
C PHE A 85 16.03 -25.43 19.46
#